data_AF-A0A2V7X3Y5-F1
#
_entry.id   AF-A0A2V7X3Y5-F1
#
_cell.length_a   1.000
_cell.length_b   1.000
_cell.length_c   1.000
_cell.angle_alpha   90.00
_cell.angle_beta   90.00
_cell.angle_gamma   90.00
#
_symmetry.space_group_name_H-M   'P 1'
#
loop_
_entity.id
_entity.type
_entity.pdbx_description
1 polymer ?
#
loop_
_entity_poly.entity_id
_entity_poly.type
_entity_poly.pdbx_seq_one_letter_code
_entity_poly.pdbx_strand_id
1 'polypeptide(L)'
;MPRIKVFGGTPQHSAPSLCLTCRRATVVKGHSLSSEIIRCHALDRTMDFPVRECDSYDDRSQPSLWDLKEIAWALVTDKRNRIGFVPRKDWSEALKREVDDLDDQE
;
A
#
# COMPACT_ATOMS: atom_id res chain seq x y z
N MET A 1 21.72 -0.91 9.59
CA MET A 1 21.51 -2.36 9.36
C MET A 1 20.62 -2.54 8.13
N PRO A 2 20.91 -3.49 7.24
CA PRO A 2 20.30 -3.51 5.92
C PRO A 2 18.80 -3.82 6.03
N ARG A 3 17.97 -2.98 5.40
CA ARG A 3 16.53 -3.18 5.27
C ARG A 3 16.33 -4.25 4.19
N ILE A 4 16.28 -5.52 4.61
CA ILE A 4 16.10 -6.67 3.70
C ILE A 4 14.81 -6.45 2.92
N LYS A 5 14.94 -6.16 1.63
CA LYS A 5 13.83 -6.08 0.67
C LYS A 5 13.70 -7.44 0.02
N VAL A 6 12.75 -8.24 0.49
CA VAL A 6 12.40 -9.48 -0.20
C VAL A 6 11.42 -9.13 -1.31
N PHE A 7 11.91 -9.09 -2.54
CA PHE A 7 11.08 -9.09 -3.74
C PHE A 7 11.17 -10.48 -4.38
N GLY A 8 10.04 -11.15 -4.56
CA GLY A 8 10.00 -12.49 -5.15
C GLY A 8 10.59 -13.59 -4.25
N GLY A 9 10.27 -13.58 -2.96
CA GLY A 9 10.57 -14.75 -2.11
C GLY A 9 9.86 -15.98 -2.68
N THR A 10 10.52 -17.15 -2.68
CA THR A 10 9.93 -18.39 -3.17
C THR A 10 8.65 -18.68 -2.38
N PRO A 11 7.46 -18.64 -3.00
CA PRO A 11 6.24 -18.97 -2.29
C PRO A 11 6.36 -20.40 -1.76
N GLN A 12 6.30 -20.55 -0.43
CA GLN A 12 6.20 -21.87 0.17
C GLN A 12 5.07 -22.62 -0.51
N HIS A 13 5.22 -23.93 -0.75
CA HIS A 13 4.18 -24.67 -1.45
C HIS A 13 2.82 -24.68 -0.72
N SER A 14 2.83 -24.34 0.57
CA SER A 14 1.68 -24.11 1.44
C SER A 14 1.10 -22.69 1.40
N ALA A 15 1.71 -21.76 0.65
CA ALA A 15 1.27 -20.36 0.63
C ALA A 15 -0.11 -20.24 -0.05
N PRO A 16 -1.00 -19.38 0.48
CA PRO A 16 -2.30 -19.12 -0.12
C PRO A 16 -2.15 -18.51 -1.53
N SER A 17 -3.11 -18.82 -2.41
CA SER A 17 -3.21 -18.21 -3.74
C SER A 17 -3.30 -16.69 -3.67
N LEU A 18 -2.58 -15.97 -4.54
CA LEU A 18 -2.65 -14.50 -4.64
C LEU A 18 -4.07 -14.02 -4.91
N CYS A 19 -4.91 -14.82 -5.56
CA CYS A 19 -6.31 -14.46 -5.81
C CYS A 19 -7.12 -14.26 -4.51
N LEU A 20 -6.66 -14.80 -3.37
CA LEU A 20 -7.34 -14.61 -2.08
C LEU A 20 -7.16 -13.19 -1.52
N THR A 21 -6.17 -12.43 -1.99
CA THR A 21 -5.93 -11.04 -1.59
C THR A 21 -6.04 -10.06 -2.75
N CYS A 22 -6.32 -10.55 -3.96
CA CYS A 22 -6.46 -9.70 -5.14
C CYS A 22 -7.82 -8.99 -5.19
N ARG A 23 -7.84 -7.68 -5.41
CA ARG A 23 -9.03 -6.84 -5.62
C ARG A 23 -9.82 -7.24 -6.85
N ARG A 24 -9.13 -7.76 -7.87
CA ARG A 24 -9.72 -8.20 -9.14
C ARG A 24 -10.20 -9.66 -9.12
N ALA A 25 -10.18 -10.32 -7.98
CA ALA A 25 -10.68 -11.68 -7.83
C ALA A 25 -12.01 -11.71 -7.08
N THR A 26 -12.98 -12.46 -7.61
CA THR A 26 -14.15 -12.89 -6.85
C THR A 26 -13.92 -14.33 -6.39
N VAL A 27 -13.94 -14.52 -5.08
CA VAL A 27 -13.79 -15.83 -4.45
C VAL A 27 -15.13 -16.23 -3.85
N VAL A 28 -15.73 -17.29 -4.39
CA VAL A 28 -16.98 -17.87 -3.89
C VAL A 28 -16.64 -19.19 -3.20
N LYS A 29 -17.00 -19.32 -1.92
CA LYS A 29 -16.80 -20.54 -1.13
C LYS A 29 -18.15 -21.15 -0.80
N GLY A 30 -18.36 -22.40 -1.17
CA GLY A 30 -19.54 -23.19 -0.86
C GLY A 30 -19.39 -23.95 0.47
N HIS A 31 -20.30 -24.90 0.69
CA HIS A 31 -20.41 -25.63 1.95
C HIS A 31 -19.29 -26.66 2.19
N SER A 32 -18.68 -27.18 1.12
CA SER A 32 -17.52 -28.08 1.22
C SER A 32 -16.22 -27.34 0.90
N LEU A 33 -15.11 -27.80 1.48
CA LEU A 33 -13.76 -27.31 1.14
C LEU A 33 -13.41 -27.48 -0.35
N SER A 34 -14.06 -28.43 -1.04
CA SER A 34 -13.91 -28.66 -2.49
C SER A 34 -14.70 -27.69 -3.37
N SER A 35 -15.56 -26.86 -2.78
CA SER A 35 -16.44 -25.93 -3.50
C SER A 35 -15.91 -24.49 -3.43
N GLU A 36 -14.71 -24.25 -3.96
CA GLU A 36 -14.16 -22.91 -4.12
C GLU A 36 -14.11 -22.54 -5.62
N ILE A 37 -14.73 -21.42 -5.97
CA ILE A 37 -14.68 -20.84 -7.31
C ILE A 37 -13.95 -19.50 -7.21
N ILE A 38 -12.83 -19.40 -7.93
CA ILE A 38 -12.04 -18.17 -8.02
C ILE A 38 -12.20 -17.62 -9.44
N ARG A 39 -12.85 -16.47 -9.59
CA ARG A 39 -12.96 -15.76 -10.88
C ARG A 39 -12.03 -14.55 -10.90
N CYS A 40 -11.18 -14.45 -11.90
CA CYS A 40 -10.32 -13.30 -12.15
C CYS A 40 -11.01 -12.36 -13.16
N HIS A 41 -11.30 -11.13 -12.75
CA HIS A 41 -11.91 -10.10 -13.61
C HIS A 41 -10.93 -9.53 -14.65
N ALA A 42 -9.63 -9.52 -14.36
CA ALA A 42 -8.63 -9.02 -15.30
C ALA A 42 -8.50 -9.90 -16.57
N LEU A 43 -8.79 -11.19 -16.42
CA LEU A 43 -8.71 -12.18 -17.51
C LEU A 43 -10.10 -12.70 -17.93
N ASP A 44 -11.16 -12.18 -17.30
CA ASP A 44 -12.54 -12.64 -17.40
C ASP A 44 -12.69 -14.18 -17.40
N ARG A 45 -12.00 -14.85 -16.48
CA ARG A 45 -11.97 -16.32 -16.43
C ARG A 45 -11.94 -16.87 -15.01
N THR A 46 -12.40 -18.10 -14.85
CA THR A 46 -12.22 -18.86 -13.62
C THR A 46 -10.79 -19.41 -13.56
N MET A 47 -10.16 -19.32 -12.40
CA MET A 47 -8.88 -19.94 -12.10
C MET A 47 -9.13 -21.32 -11.47
N ASP A 48 -8.62 -22.34 -12.11
CA ASP A 48 -8.66 -23.75 -11.71
C ASP A 48 -7.41 -24.19 -10.91
N PHE A 49 -6.43 -23.29 -10.76
CA PHE A 49 -5.21 -23.50 -10.00
C PHE A 49 -4.93 -22.35 -9.03
N PRO A 50 -4.18 -22.61 -7.94
CA PRO A 50 -3.71 -21.55 -7.04
C PRO A 50 -2.64 -20.69 -7.74
N VAL A 51 -2.92 -19.41 -7.92
CA VAL A 51 -2.05 -18.45 -8.59
C VAL A 51 -0.94 -18.01 -7.62
N ARG A 52 0.33 -18.23 -8.01
CA ARG A 52 1.49 -17.82 -7.22
C ARG A 52 2.11 -16.50 -7.67
N GLU A 53 2.01 -16.19 -8.95
CA GLU A 53 2.53 -14.97 -9.56
C GLU A 53 1.49 -14.44 -10.56
N CYS A 54 1.32 -13.12 -10.59
CA CYS A 54 0.38 -12.46 -11.48
C CYS A 54 0.82 -11.01 -11.67
N ASP A 55 1.17 -10.62 -12.90
CA ASP A 55 1.54 -9.23 -13.23
C ASP A 55 0.36 -8.27 -13.07
N SER A 56 -0.85 -8.82 -13.11
CA SER A 56 -2.10 -8.14 -12.81
C SER A 56 -2.56 -8.39 -11.36
N TYR A 57 -1.67 -8.70 -10.43
CA TYR A 57 -2.02 -8.69 -9.02
C TYR A 57 -2.30 -7.26 -8.56
N ASP A 58 -3.38 -7.07 -7.81
CA ASP A 58 -3.76 -5.79 -7.22
C ASP A 58 -4.27 -6.06 -5.81
N ASP A 59 -3.52 -5.65 -4.78
CA ASP A 59 -3.79 -6.03 -3.39
C ASP A 59 -4.99 -5.26 -2.83
N ARG A 60 -6.04 -5.97 -2.41
CA ARG A 60 -7.24 -5.37 -1.83
C ARG A 60 -7.05 -4.85 -0.40
N SER A 61 -5.99 -5.26 0.29
CA SER A 61 -5.66 -4.75 1.63
C SER A 61 -5.10 -3.33 1.59
N GLN A 62 -4.62 -2.90 0.42
CA GLN A 62 -4.17 -1.53 0.22
C GLN A 62 -5.33 -0.67 -0.29
N PRO A 63 -5.43 0.59 0.14
CA PRO A 63 -6.41 1.52 -0.42
C PRO A 63 -6.08 1.77 -1.90
N SER A 64 -7.12 1.95 -2.71
CA SER A 64 -6.95 2.42 -4.08
C SER A 64 -6.49 3.88 -4.09
N LEU A 65 -5.99 4.35 -5.23
CA LEU A 65 -5.67 5.77 -5.41
C LEU A 65 -6.89 6.67 -5.21
N TRP A 66 -8.09 6.15 -5.49
CA TRP A 66 -9.34 6.85 -5.21
C TRP A 66 -9.59 6.94 -3.70
N ASP A 67 -9.49 5.83 -2.98
CA ASP A 67 -9.67 5.80 -1.52
C ASP A 67 -8.68 6.72 -0.81
N LEU A 68 -7.43 6.76 -1.29
CA LEU A 68 -6.40 7.67 -0.79
C LEU A 68 -6.77 9.14 -1.01
N LYS A 69 -7.39 9.50 -2.13
CA LYS A 69 -7.83 10.87 -2.40
C LYS A 69 -8.96 11.30 -1.47
N GLU A 70 -9.90 10.40 -1.18
CA GLU A 70 -11.02 10.68 -0.28
C GLU A 70 -10.56 10.97 1.16
N ILE A 71 -9.49 10.31 1.62
CA ILE A 71 -8.95 10.52 2.98
C ILE A 71 -7.78 11.52 3.04
N ALA A 72 -7.31 12.03 1.90
CA ALA A 72 -6.17 12.92 1.85
C ALA A 72 -6.52 14.32 2.39
N TRP A 73 -5.61 14.88 3.18
CA TRP A 73 -5.67 16.29 3.55
C TRP A 73 -5.12 17.14 2.40
N ALA A 74 -5.98 17.93 1.77
CA ALA A 74 -5.58 18.86 0.73
C ALA A 74 -4.89 20.08 1.35
N LEU A 75 -3.57 20.16 1.22
CA LEU A 75 -2.80 21.35 1.59
C LEU A 75 -2.92 22.37 0.44
N VAL A 76 -3.66 23.45 0.67
CA VAL A 76 -3.77 24.56 -0.29
C VAL A 76 -3.00 25.75 0.29
N THR A 77 -2.02 26.27 -0.46
CA THR A 77 -1.37 27.54 -0.14
C THR A 77 -1.58 28.58 -1.22
N ASP A 78 -1.40 29.84 -0.85
CA ASP A 78 -1.24 30.90 -1.82
C ASP A 78 0.09 30.73 -2.59
N LYS A 79 0.22 31.40 -3.74
CA LYS A 79 1.43 31.36 -4.58
C LYS A 79 2.70 31.85 -3.85
N ARG A 80 2.58 32.42 -2.66
CA ARG A 80 3.66 33.02 -1.89
C ARG A 80 4.23 32.09 -0.82
N ASN A 81 3.45 31.11 -0.36
CA ASN A 81 3.89 30.15 0.66
C ASN A 81 4.31 28.81 0.04
N ARG A 82 5.51 28.36 0.39
CA ARG A 82 6.05 27.04 0.00
C ARG A 82 5.44 25.96 0.89
N ILE A 83 4.74 25.00 0.29
CA ILE A 83 4.30 23.78 0.98
C ILE A 83 5.46 22.80 1.07
N GLY A 84 5.58 22.13 2.22
CA GLY A 84 6.48 21.01 2.42
C GLY A 84 7.72 21.37 3.23
N PHE A 85 8.66 20.43 3.29
CA PHE A 85 9.88 20.59 4.04
C PHE A 85 10.81 21.61 3.39
N VAL A 86 11.30 22.55 4.19
CA VAL A 86 12.32 23.51 3.80
C VAL A 86 13.65 23.20 4.51
N PRO A 87 14.81 23.43 3.86
CA PRO A 87 16.11 23.25 4.49
C PRO A 87 16.26 24.12 5.74
N ARG A 88 17.06 23.70 6.74
CA ARG A 88 17.25 24.45 8.01
C ARG A 88 17.64 25.93 7.81
N LYS A 89 18.39 26.22 6.74
CA LYS A 89 18.77 27.59 6.37
C LYS A 89 17.58 28.50 6.04
N ASP A 90 16.46 27.92 5.60
CA ASP A 90 15.25 28.62 5.21
C ASP A 90 14.20 28.62 6.36
N TRP A 91 14.55 28.13 7.55
CA TRP A 91 13.65 28.11 8.71
C TRP A 91 13.48 29.49 9.31
N SER A 92 12.28 29.75 9.86
CA SER A 92 12.05 30.94 10.67
C SER A 92 12.85 30.85 11.98
N GLU A 93 13.26 32.00 12.53
CA GLU A 93 13.96 32.04 13.82
C GLU A 93 13.11 31.49 14.98
N ALA A 94 11.78 31.54 14.86
CA ALA A 94 10.87 30.93 15.83
C ALA A 94 10.97 29.40 15.80
N LEU A 95 10.93 28.79 14.60
CA LEU A 95 11.05 27.35 14.44
C LEU A 95 12.43 26.83 14.86
N LYS A 96 13.50 27.61 14.60
CA LYS A 96 14.85 27.26 15.05
C LYS A 96 14.93 27.17 16.58
N ARG A 97 14.41 28.17 17.30
CA ARG A 97 14.39 28.14 18.77
C ARG A 97 13.58 26.97 19.31
N GLU A 98 12.40 26.74 18.77
CA GLU A 98 11.53 25.65 19.21
C GLU A 98 12.19 24.27 19.05
N VAL A 99 12.94 24.06 17.97
CA VAL A 99 13.69 22.81 17.76
C VAL A 99 14.92 22.74 18.65
N ASP A 100 15.69 23.83 18.78
CA ASP A 100 16.87 23.87 19.64
C ASP A 100 16.48 23.63 21.13
N ASP A 101 15.33 24.15 21.59
CA ASP A 101 14.76 23.92 22.93
C ASP A 101 14.32 22.46 23.17
N LEU A 102 14.00 21.71 22.10
CA LEU A 102 13.64 20.28 22.17
C LEU A 102 14.89 19.38 22.20
N ASP A 103 15.94 19.75 21.47
CA ASP A 103 17.22 19.01 21.44
C ASP A 103 17.95 19.11 22.80
N ASP A 104 17.77 20.20 23.55
CA ASP A 104 18.34 20.38 24.90
C ASP A 104 17.64 19.55 26.00
N GLN A 105 16.52 18.87 25.69
CA GLN A 105 15.74 18.06 26.62
C GLN A 105 16.01 16.54 26.54
N GLU A 106 16.93 16.09 25.67
CA GLU A 106 17.32 14.68 25.45
C GLU A 106 18.74 14.36 25.97
#